data_AF-A0A3P0X910-F1
#
_entry.id   AF-A0A3P0X910-F1
#
_cell.length_a   1.000
_cell.length_b   1.000
_cell.length_c   1.000
_cell.angle_alpha   90.00
_cell.angle_beta   90.00
_cell.angle_gamma   90.00
#
_symmetry.space_group_name_H-M   'P 1'
#
loop_
_entity.id
_entity.type
_entity.pdbx_description
1 polymer ?
#
loop_
_entity_poly.entity_id
_entity_poly.type
_entity_poly.pdbx_seq_one_letter_code
_entity_poly.pdbx_strand_id
1 'polypeptide(L)'
;MPYRIPSATLDYLDADHLLFTFHSAKLMRREPDEPLEDQDQTVHALVLSLPTGKVTAEGTWRLHDRERYLWVLGNGHFLMRQRDTLYIGDSSLVLSTYLHPEGKLASVQLSPDNSTLIVQYANEVKDDEQNALGDTPPHSRPTLGPGPTLGPSPSASSSAGTGSTGNPDPNDAETRFPQRRKEYTLLSIDVARHSATRLGVVHRPLAFTLVQDGYLGVAQGNGKLWDVKFARFGQEPEHLNSVTSTCQPLLLSVSPGVFLAQSCLPYSSDHLVQAFDLHGHKLWEQVWQSRFVWGTFAYSDAGNRFAYGSIEVNHDLATLDPVEDGSILGEPVGVFSIASGKLDTVLDATPILTAGENFSLSPDGNTLAILREGAIELYPLPSAAPPPAVTASSK
;
A
#
# COMPACT_ATOMS: atom_id res chain seq x y z
N MET A 1 0.09 13.57 1.46
CA MET A 1 -1.04 12.72 1.03
C MET A 1 -2.22 13.13 1.89
N PRO A 2 -3.34 13.62 1.33
CA PRO A 2 -4.55 13.81 2.13
C PRO A 2 -4.93 12.47 2.77
N TYR A 3 -5.19 12.49 4.07
CA TYR A 3 -5.53 11.31 4.86
C TYR A 3 -6.81 10.66 4.29
N ARG A 4 -6.68 9.45 3.75
CA ARG A 4 -7.81 8.65 3.31
C ARG A 4 -8.35 7.92 4.54
N ILE A 5 -9.57 8.27 4.94
CA ILE A 5 -10.22 7.70 6.11
C ILE A 5 -11.11 6.57 5.62
N PRO A 6 -10.79 5.29 5.90
CA PRO A 6 -11.71 4.21 5.61
C PRO A 6 -12.87 4.30 6.60
N SER A 7 -14.06 4.59 6.09
CA SER A 7 -15.31 4.56 6.86
C SER A 7 -16.01 3.21 6.76
N ALA A 8 -15.63 2.38 5.79
CA ALA A 8 -16.07 1.01 5.62
C ALA A 8 -15.09 0.21 4.76
N THR A 9 -15.01 -1.10 5.00
CA THR A 9 -14.29 -2.06 4.14
C THR A 9 -15.19 -3.23 3.78
N LEU A 10 -15.03 -3.79 2.58
CA LEU A 10 -15.71 -4.98 2.12
C LEU A 10 -14.68 -5.90 1.47
N ASP A 11 -14.46 -7.08 2.06
CA ASP A 11 -13.41 -8.00 1.64
C ASP A 11 -13.90 -9.45 1.64
N TYR A 12 -13.48 -10.25 0.66
CA TYR A 12 -13.65 -11.71 0.71
C TYR A 12 -12.65 -12.32 1.68
N LEU A 13 -13.10 -13.03 2.72
CA LEU A 13 -12.19 -13.80 3.58
C LEU A 13 -11.78 -15.11 2.91
N ASP A 14 -12.74 -15.75 2.25
CA ASP A 14 -12.60 -17.00 1.52
C ASP A 14 -13.71 -17.09 0.45
N ALA A 15 -13.89 -18.26 -0.16
CA ALA A 15 -14.90 -18.47 -1.21
C ALA A 15 -16.36 -18.37 -0.71
N ASP A 16 -16.59 -18.51 0.59
CA ASP A 16 -17.91 -18.61 1.20
C ASP A 16 -18.23 -17.46 2.17
N HIS A 17 -17.27 -16.59 2.48
CA HIS A 17 -17.44 -15.53 3.47
C HIS A 17 -16.96 -14.16 3.00
N LEU A 18 -17.76 -13.14 3.30
CA LEU A 18 -17.37 -11.72 3.24
C LEU A 18 -17.15 -11.18 4.66
N LEU A 19 -16.11 -10.37 4.83
CA LEU A 19 -15.93 -9.48 5.96
C LEU A 19 -16.35 -8.07 5.54
N PHE A 20 -17.37 -7.55 6.21
CA PHE A 20 -17.80 -6.16 6.05
C PHE A 20 -17.54 -5.41 7.34
N THR A 21 -16.79 -4.32 7.26
CA THR A 21 -16.50 -3.46 8.42
C THR A 21 -16.96 -2.04 8.15
N PHE A 22 -17.45 -1.34 9.16
CA PHE A 22 -17.91 0.04 9.01
C PHE A 22 -17.86 0.83 10.32
N HIS A 23 -17.64 2.13 10.19
CA HIS A 23 -17.64 3.07 11.31
C HIS A 23 -19.01 3.11 12.00
N SER A 24 -19.00 2.93 13.31
CA SER A 24 -20.17 3.04 14.18
C SER A 24 -20.19 4.40 14.86
N ALA A 25 -21.16 5.24 14.50
CA ALA A 25 -21.38 6.51 15.19
C ALA A 25 -22.00 6.29 16.57
N LYS A 26 -21.18 5.86 17.54
CA LYS A 26 -21.56 5.67 18.95
C LYS A 26 -20.74 6.58 19.85
N LEU A 27 -21.33 7.01 20.97
CA LEU A 27 -20.59 7.70 22.02
C LEU A 27 -19.57 6.74 22.62
N MET A 28 -18.30 7.13 22.63
CA MET A 28 -17.22 6.37 23.24
C MET A 28 -16.88 6.93 24.60
N ARG A 29 -16.59 6.03 25.55
CA ARG A 29 -16.00 6.41 26.83
C ARG A 29 -14.51 6.67 26.62
N ARG A 30 -14.02 7.83 27.07
CA ARG A 30 -12.56 8.09 27.12
C ARG A 30 -11.90 7.11 28.08
N GLU A 31 -10.79 6.53 27.64
CA GLU A 31 -9.98 5.69 28.52
C GLU A 31 -9.05 6.55 29.38
N PRO A 32 -8.76 6.16 30.63
CA PRO A 32 -7.68 6.79 31.38
C PRO A 32 -6.38 6.55 30.61
N ASP A 33 -5.64 7.62 30.32
CA ASP A 33 -4.37 7.61 29.57
C ASP A 33 -4.47 7.59 28.03
N GLU A 34 -5.64 7.89 27.46
CA GLU A 34 -5.81 8.09 26.01
C GLU A 34 -5.03 9.35 25.54
N PRO A 35 -4.07 9.23 24.60
CA PRO A 35 -3.35 10.37 24.04
C PRO A 35 -4.32 11.39 23.42
N LEU A 36 -4.02 12.69 23.57
CA LEU A 36 -4.85 13.77 23.01
C LEU A 36 -4.88 13.77 21.47
N GLU A 37 -3.91 13.12 20.85
CA GLU A 37 -3.73 13.02 19.40
C GLU A 37 -4.47 11.83 18.77
N ASP A 38 -4.98 10.91 19.59
CA ASP A 38 -5.74 9.77 19.10
C ASP A 38 -7.04 10.22 18.44
N GLN A 39 -7.35 9.59 17.31
CA GLN A 39 -8.60 9.79 16.58
C GLN A 39 -9.46 8.53 16.73
N ASP A 40 -9.78 8.22 17.99
CA ASP A 40 -10.49 7.01 18.34
C ASP A 40 -11.78 6.86 17.53
N GLN A 41 -12.07 5.62 17.18
CA GLN A 41 -13.30 5.24 16.50
C GLN A 41 -13.73 3.83 16.88
N THR A 42 -15.03 3.59 16.75
CA THR A 42 -15.61 2.25 16.88
C THR A 42 -15.92 1.72 15.48
N VAL A 43 -15.40 0.54 15.16
CA VAL A 43 -15.68 -0.18 13.91
C VAL A 43 -16.55 -1.39 14.25
N HIS A 44 -17.68 -1.52 13.57
CA HIS A 44 -18.46 -2.75 13.54
C HIS A 44 -17.90 -3.68 12.47
N ALA A 45 -17.85 -4.98 12.77
CA ALA A 45 -17.42 -6.01 11.85
C ALA A 45 -18.51 -7.08 11.74
N LEU A 46 -18.85 -7.47 10.52
CA LEU A 46 -19.82 -8.51 10.20
C LEU A 46 -19.15 -9.52 9.28
N VAL A 47 -19.32 -10.80 9.58
CA VAL A 47 -19.00 -11.90 8.65
C VAL A 47 -20.30 -12.40 8.05
N LEU A 48 -20.40 -12.35 6.72
CA LEU A 48 -21.56 -12.81 5.98
C LEU A 48 -21.23 -14.13 5.26
N SER A 49 -22.09 -15.12 5.43
CA SER A 49 -22.06 -16.36 4.64
C SER A 49 -22.69 -16.11 3.28
N LEU A 50 -21.91 -16.27 2.21
CA LEU A 50 -22.33 -16.11 0.83
C LEU A 50 -23.41 -17.12 0.41
N PRO A 51 -23.33 -18.42 0.75
CA PRO A 51 -24.39 -19.37 0.39
C PRO A 51 -25.76 -19.04 0.98
N THR A 52 -25.79 -18.38 2.16
CA THR A 52 -27.04 -18.16 2.90
C THR A 52 -27.49 -16.69 2.94
N GLY A 53 -26.60 -15.75 2.63
CA GLY A 53 -26.79 -14.31 2.80
C GLY A 53 -26.92 -13.88 4.27
N LYS A 54 -26.57 -14.73 5.23
CA LYS A 54 -26.74 -14.45 6.67
C LYS A 54 -25.45 -14.01 7.32
N VAL A 55 -25.58 -13.14 8.32
CA VAL A 55 -24.49 -12.82 9.25
C VAL A 55 -24.21 -14.06 10.12
N THR A 56 -22.97 -14.53 10.11
CA THR A 56 -22.51 -15.69 10.89
C THR A 56 -21.68 -15.28 12.11
N ALA A 57 -21.02 -14.13 12.06
CA ALA A 57 -20.33 -13.53 13.20
C ALA A 57 -20.48 -12.00 13.18
N GLU A 58 -20.51 -11.40 14.36
CA GLU A 58 -20.57 -9.95 14.56
C GLU A 58 -19.61 -9.56 15.69
N GLY A 59 -18.90 -8.45 15.48
CA GLY A 59 -17.90 -7.93 16.40
C GLY A 59 -17.89 -6.40 16.42
N THR A 60 -17.22 -5.87 17.43
CA THR A 60 -16.95 -4.42 17.54
C THR A 60 -15.51 -4.22 17.97
N TRP A 61 -14.81 -3.36 17.27
CA TRP A 61 -13.41 -3.04 17.52
C TRP A 61 -13.26 -1.56 17.84
N ARG A 62 -12.40 -1.24 18.82
CA ARG A 62 -11.98 0.13 19.08
C ARG A 62 -10.64 0.35 18.39
N LEU A 63 -10.61 1.28 17.46
CA LEU A 63 -9.39 1.74 16.80
C LEU A 63 -9.03 3.13 17.33
N HIS A 64 -7.75 3.49 17.22
CA HIS A 64 -7.20 4.70 17.80
C HIS A 64 -6.83 5.79 16.79
N ASP A 65 -7.07 5.49 15.52
CA ASP A 65 -6.85 6.39 14.41
C ASP A 65 -7.78 5.99 13.25
N ARG A 66 -7.63 6.71 12.14
CA ARG A 66 -8.41 6.53 10.91
C ARG A 66 -7.57 6.06 9.73
N GLU A 67 -6.45 5.42 9.99
CA GLU A 67 -5.63 4.81 8.93
C GLU A 67 -6.18 3.42 8.57
N ARG A 68 -5.69 2.86 7.47
CA ARG A 68 -6.00 1.48 7.10
C ARG A 68 -5.73 0.54 8.27
N TYR A 69 -6.70 -0.33 8.54
CA TYR A 69 -6.67 -1.22 9.70
C TYR A 69 -6.86 -2.69 9.33
N LEU A 70 -7.13 -3.02 8.06
CA LEU A 70 -7.48 -4.38 7.63
C LEU A 70 -6.68 -4.82 6.39
N TRP A 71 -6.22 -6.07 6.43
CA TRP A 71 -5.61 -6.77 5.28
C TRP A 71 -6.06 -8.22 5.29
N VAL A 72 -6.76 -8.66 4.24
CA VAL A 72 -7.11 -10.07 4.11
C VAL A 72 -5.88 -10.88 3.69
N LEU A 73 -5.66 -12.02 4.36
CA LEU A 73 -4.56 -12.93 4.09
C LEU A 73 -4.94 -14.09 3.15
N GLY A 74 -6.22 -14.17 2.78
CA GLY A 74 -6.82 -15.32 2.13
C GLY A 74 -7.03 -16.48 3.12
N ASN A 75 -7.59 -17.59 2.62
CA ASN A 75 -7.84 -18.80 3.40
C ASN A 75 -8.63 -18.56 4.70
N GLY A 76 -9.56 -17.60 4.71
CA GLY A 76 -10.41 -17.31 5.85
C GLY A 76 -9.78 -16.44 6.93
N HIS A 77 -8.57 -15.92 6.73
CA HIS A 77 -7.82 -15.14 7.73
C HIS A 77 -7.62 -13.69 7.30
N PHE A 78 -7.47 -12.80 8.29
CA PHE A 78 -7.14 -11.40 8.08
C PHE A 78 -6.24 -10.85 9.18
N LEU A 79 -5.51 -9.78 8.87
CA LEU A 79 -4.82 -8.95 9.84
C LEU A 79 -5.64 -7.72 10.16
N MET A 80 -5.70 -7.40 11.45
CA MET A 80 -6.25 -6.17 11.97
C MET A 80 -5.17 -5.37 12.70
N ARG A 81 -5.01 -4.09 12.37
CA ARG A 81 -4.14 -3.18 13.11
C ARG A 81 -4.93 -2.43 14.17
N GLN A 82 -4.40 -2.40 15.38
CA GLN A 82 -4.86 -1.51 16.44
C GLN A 82 -3.63 -0.81 17.05
N ARG A 83 -3.53 0.51 16.82
CA ARG A 83 -2.31 1.31 17.03
C ARG A 83 -1.09 0.66 16.37
N ASP A 84 -0.13 0.24 17.18
CA ASP A 84 1.13 -0.32 16.76
C ASP A 84 1.11 -1.86 16.71
N THR A 85 0.02 -2.50 17.13
CA THR A 85 -0.09 -3.96 17.19
C THR A 85 -0.88 -4.50 16.01
N LEU A 86 -0.39 -5.60 15.44
CA LEU A 86 -1.13 -6.41 14.48
C LEU A 86 -1.73 -7.62 15.16
N TYR A 87 -3.01 -7.83 14.94
CA TYR A 87 -3.80 -8.97 15.35
C TYR A 87 -4.12 -9.81 14.12
N ILE A 88 -4.23 -11.12 14.29
CA ILE A 88 -4.78 -12.04 13.30
C ILE A 88 -6.16 -12.49 13.77
N GLY A 89 -7.10 -12.54 12.83
CA GLY A 89 -8.45 -13.05 13.05
C GLY A 89 -8.90 -13.94 11.88
N ASP A 90 -10.05 -14.56 12.06
CA ASP A 90 -10.71 -15.41 11.09
C ASP A 90 -12.22 -15.11 11.03
N SER A 91 -12.99 -15.96 10.35
CA SER A 91 -14.46 -15.83 10.23
C SER A 91 -15.23 -15.82 11.56
N SER A 92 -14.59 -16.16 12.70
CA SER A 92 -15.19 -16.02 14.04
C SER A 92 -15.04 -14.62 14.64
N LEU A 93 -14.22 -13.76 14.03
CA LEU A 93 -13.82 -12.43 14.53
C LEU A 93 -13.06 -12.46 15.87
N VAL A 94 -12.60 -13.63 16.32
CA VAL A 94 -11.74 -13.75 17.50
C VAL A 94 -10.31 -13.33 17.11
N LEU A 95 -9.80 -12.31 17.80
CA LEU A 95 -8.49 -11.74 17.52
C LEU A 95 -7.42 -12.32 18.44
N SER A 96 -6.29 -12.71 17.86
CA SER A 96 -5.06 -13.09 18.56
C SER A 96 -3.91 -12.19 18.15
N THR A 97 -3.01 -11.84 19.06
CA THR A 97 -1.85 -11.03 18.71
C THR A 97 -0.98 -11.76 17.67
N TYR A 98 -0.72 -11.10 16.55
CA TYR A 98 0.15 -11.59 15.48
C TYR A 98 1.55 -11.03 15.60
N LEU A 99 1.66 -9.70 15.72
CA LEU A 99 2.93 -9.00 15.84
C LEU A 99 2.78 -7.78 16.74
N HIS A 100 3.67 -7.65 17.71
CA HIS A 100 3.83 -6.45 18.52
C HIS A 100 5.26 -5.90 18.31
N PRO A 101 5.45 -4.96 17.37
CA PRO A 101 6.75 -4.34 17.14
C PRO A 101 7.19 -3.53 18.37
N GLU A 102 8.50 -3.42 18.57
CA GLU A 102 9.07 -2.65 19.69
C GLU A 102 8.88 -1.13 19.56
N GLY A 103 8.47 -0.66 18.38
CA GLY A 103 8.33 0.75 18.06
C GLY A 103 7.03 1.05 17.31
N LYS A 104 6.82 2.34 16.98
CA LYS A 104 5.58 2.79 16.34
C LYS A 104 5.44 2.20 14.94
N LEU A 105 4.33 1.55 14.65
CA LEU A 105 4.09 0.96 13.34
C LEU A 105 4.00 2.08 12.29
N ALA A 106 4.80 1.96 11.23
CA ALA A 106 4.92 2.98 10.18
C ALA A 106 4.26 2.56 8.87
N SER A 107 4.28 1.26 8.53
CA SER A 107 3.56 0.74 7.37
C SER A 107 3.39 -0.77 7.43
N VAL A 108 2.34 -1.26 6.79
CA VAL A 108 2.08 -2.67 6.52
C VAL A 108 1.73 -2.82 5.04
N GLN A 109 2.43 -3.72 4.35
CA GLN A 109 2.23 -3.99 2.92
C GLN A 109 2.12 -5.50 2.72
N LEU A 110 1.06 -5.93 2.05
CA LEU A 110 0.83 -7.33 1.70
C LEU A 110 1.08 -7.50 0.19
N SER A 111 1.79 -8.57 -0.17
CA SER A 111 1.96 -9.00 -1.56
C SER A 111 0.63 -9.46 -2.18
N PRO A 112 0.42 -9.39 -3.50
CA PRO A 112 -0.87 -9.75 -4.11
C PRO A 112 -1.30 -11.22 -3.98
N ASP A 113 -0.38 -12.16 -3.71
CA ASP A 113 -0.72 -13.56 -3.36
C ASP A 113 -0.92 -13.78 -1.87
N ASN A 114 -0.88 -12.72 -1.07
CA ASN A 114 -0.99 -12.76 0.37
C ASN A 114 0.11 -13.61 1.06
N SER A 115 1.23 -13.90 0.37
CA SER A 115 2.28 -14.80 0.87
C SER A 115 3.32 -14.09 1.73
N THR A 116 3.58 -12.82 1.42
CA THR A 116 4.62 -11.99 2.03
C THR A 116 4.03 -10.70 2.57
N LEU A 117 4.33 -10.41 3.83
CA LEU A 117 3.99 -9.16 4.51
C LEU A 117 5.28 -8.38 4.82
N ILE A 118 5.35 -7.12 4.37
CA ILE A 118 6.39 -6.19 4.80
C ILE A 118 5.84 -5.29 5.90
N VAL A 119 6.51 -5.31 7.05
CA VAL A 119 6.20 -4.46 8.20
C VAL A 119 7.35 -3.51 8.46
N GLN A 120 7.03 -2.23 8.63
CA GLN A 120 7.97 -1.21 9.07
C GLN A 120 7.52 -0.58 10.36
N TYR A 121 8.44 -0.41 11.30
CA TYR A 121 8.19 0.28 12.55
C TYR A 121 9.36 1.20 12.92
N ALA A 122 9.04 2.36 13.47
CA ALA A 122 9.97 3.39 13.87
C ALA A 122 10.56 3.07 15.24
N ASN A 123 11.88 2.97 15.31
CA ASN A 123 12.64 2.95 16.54
C ASN A 123 13.03 4.38 16.91
N GLU A 124 12.89 4.73 18.19
CA GLU A 124 13.51 5.94 18.71
C GLU A 124 14.99 5.67 18.95
N VAL A 125 15.86 6.34 18.19
CA VAL A 125 17.28 6.37 18.51
C VAL A 125 17.44 7.25 19.76
N LYS A 126 17.87 6.64 20.86
CA LYS A 126 18.33 7.40 22.02
C LYS A 126 19.66 8.04 21.61
N ASP A 127 19.72 9.36 21.54
CA ASP A 127 20.99 10.06 21.43
C ASP A 127 21.77 9.76 22.72
N ASP A 128 22.79 8.90 22.65
CA ASP A 128 23.71 8.71 23.75
C ASP A 128 24.42 10.04 24.00
N GLU A 129 23.99 10.75 25.05
CA GLU A 129 24.56 11.99 25.55
C GLU A 129 25.92 11.74 26.25
N GLN A 130 26.81 11.00 25.59
CA GLN A 130 28.14 10.64 26.10
C GLN A 130 29.14 10.50 24.94
N ASN A 131 29.46 11.62 24.29
CA ASN A 131 30.75 11.79 23.63
C ASN A 131 31.17 13.26 23.73
N ALA A 132 31.42 13.68 24.97
CA ALA A 132 32.27 14.83 25.26
C ALA A 132 33.44 14.37 26.12
N LEU A 133 34.63 14.41 25.51
CA LEU A 133 35.98 14.40 26.10
C LEU A 133 36.55 13.07 26.62
N GLY A 134 37.57 12.56 25.91
CA GLY A 134 38.74 11.93 26.56
C GLY A 134 39.23 10.59 25.99
N ASP A 135 40.31 10.65 25.21
CA ASP A 135 41.40 9.68 25.04
C ASP A 135 41.12 8.18 24.74
N THR A 136 41.44 7.79 23.50
CA THR A 136 41.71 6.40 23.06
C THR A 136 43.11 5.91 23.48
N PRO A 137 43.25 4.61 23.80
CA PRO A 137 44.24 3.76 23.11
C PRO A 137 43.66 2.43 22.57
N PRO A 138 44.42 1.67 21.74
CA PRO A 138 43.91 0.96 20.57
C PRO A 138 43.58 -0.53 20.77
N HIS A 139 43.08 -1.16 19.69
CA HIS A 139 42.77 -2.58 19.43
C HIS A 139 41.26 -2.88 19.46
N SER A 140 40.59 -3.46 18.45
CA SER A 140 41.02 -4.28 17.31
C SER A 140 40.03 -4.13 16.13
N ARG A 141 40.53 -4.24 14.90
CA ARG A 141 39.77 -4.39 13.65
C ARG A 141 38.82 -5.61 13.71
N PRO A 142 37.66 -5.49 13.05
CA PRO A 142 37.28 -6.48 12.04
C PRO A 142 37.15 -5.82 10.67
N THR A 143 37.79 -6.43 9.68
CA THR A 143 37.72 -6.07 8.27
C THR A 143 36.35 -6.41 7.71
N LEU A 144 35.70 -5.45 7.05
CA LEU A 144 34.49 -5.63 6.24
C LEU A 144 34.82 -5.26 4.79
N GLY A 145 34.52 -6.18 3.87
CA GLY A 145 34.50 -5.93 2.43
C GLY A 145 33.31 -5.03 2.04
N PRO A 146 33.28 -4.52 0.80
CA PRO A 146 32.31 -3.51 0.39
C PRO A 146 30.91 -4.13 0.29
N GLY A 147 29.98 -3.63 1.10
CA GLY A 147 28.54 -3.88 0.94
C GLY A 147 27.97 -3.06 -0.23
N PRO A 148 26.89 -3.51 -0.87
CA PRO A 148 26.32 -2.86 -2.04
C PRO A 148 25.73 -1.49 -1.68
N THR A 149 26.16 -0.48 -2.42
CA THR A 149 25.72 0.91 -2.28
C THR A 149 24.36 1.05 -2.96
N LEU A 150 23.28 1.10 -2.18
CA LEU A 150 21.98 1.55 -2.68
C LEU A 150 22.06 3.07 -2.89
N GLY A 151 21.95 3.48 -4.15
CA GLY A 151 22.00 4.88 -4.57
C GLY A 151 20.86 5.72 -3.97
N PRO A 152 21.00 7.06 -3.98
CA PRO A 152 20.11 7.96 -3.28
C PRO A 152 18.74 8.08 -3.98
N SER A 153 17.67 8.07 -3.18
CA SER A 153 16.32 8.52 -3.55
C SER A 153 15.95 9.83 -2.82
N PRO A 154 15.00 10.61 -3.34
CA PRO A 154 15.28 11.94 -3.89
C PRO A 154 15.16 13.10 -2.89
N SER A 155 15.89 14.16 -3.21
CA SER A 155 15.71 15.51 -2.68
C SER A 155 14.50 16.15 -3.36
N ALA A 156 13.51 16.57 -2.58
CA ALA A 156 12.46 17.46 -3.05
C ALA A 156 13.09 18.84 -3.31
N SER A 157 13.08 19.28 -4.57
CA SER A 157 13.44 20.63 -4.98
C SER A 157 12.24 21.56 -4.80
N SER A 158 12.31 22.47 -3.83
CA SER A 158 11.51 23.68 -3.83
C SER A 158 12.35 24.83 -4.39
N SER A 159 11.78 25.55 -5.35
CA SER A 159 12.35 26.76 -5.94
C SER A 159 11.38 27.92 -5.82
N ALA A 160 11.95 29.10 -5.59
CA ALA A 160 11.41 30.48 -5.55
C ALA A 160 11.76 31.12 -4.20
N GLY A 161 12.38 32.28 -4.07
CA GLY A 161 12.76 33.36 -4.98
C GLY A 161 12.92 34.64 -4.15
N THR A 162 13.76 35.57 -4.60
CA THR A 162 13.92 36.98 -4.16
C THR A 162 14.59 37.32 -2.82
N GLY A 163 15.90 37.59 -2.92
CA GLY A 163 16.63 38.77 -2.41
C GLY A 163 16.35 39.40 -1.04
N SER A 164 17.34 39.32 -0.15
CA SER A 164 17.77 40.45 0.70
C SER A 164 19.18 40.18 1.24
N THR A 165 20.13 41.05 0.90
CA THR A 165 21.45 41.11 1.54
C THR A 165 21.32 41.80 2.89
N GLY A 166 21.06 41.03 3.94
CA GLY A 166 21.13 41.48 5.33
C GLY A 166 22.09 40.60 6.12
N ASN A 167 23.12 41.19 6.70
CA ASN A 167 23.99 40.54 7.68
C ASN A 167 23.12 39.88 8.78
N PRO A 168 23.38 38.63 9.19
CA PRO A 168 22.67 38.03 10.30
C PRO A 168 23.07 38.70 11.61
N ASP A 169 22.05 39.12 12.36
CA ASP A 169 22.15 39.62 13.74
C ASP A 169 22.66 38.48 14.66
N PRO A 170 23.71 38.69 15.47
CA PRO A 170 24.31 37.63 16.30
C PRO A 170 23.41 37.10 17.44
N ASN A 171 22.13 37.49 17.51
CA ASN A 171 21.19 37.08 18.56
C ASN A 171 20.02 36.20 18.09
N ASP A 172 19.95 35.77 16.82
CA ASP A 172 18.99 34.74 16.39
C ASP A 172 19.52 33.33 16.71
N ALA A 173 19.70 33.05 18.00
CA ALA A 173 19.86 31.70 18.53
C ALA A 173 18.48 31.07 18.71
N GLU A 174 17.76 30.83 17.60
CA GLU A 174 16.66 29.88 17.61
C GLU A 174 17.21 28.52 18.06
N THR A 175 16.64 28.04 19.16
CA THR A 175 16.86 26.71 19.71
C THR A 175 16.46 25.68 18.67
N ARG A 176 17.41 25.24 17.85
CA ARG A 176 17.27 24.01 17.06
C ARG A 176 17.19 22.85 18.03
N PHE A 177 15.98 22.47 18.41
CA PHE A 177 15.74 21.17 19.02
C PHE A 177 16.35 20.11 18.10
N PRO A 178 17.24 19.23 18.59
CA PRO A 178 17.77 18.15 17.77
C PRO A 178 16.58 17.31 17.31
N GLN A 179 16.34 17.31 15.99
CA GLN A 179 15.43 16.36 15.37
C GLN A 179 16.02 14.97 15.63
N ARG A 180 15.44 14.23 16.58
CA ARG A 180 15.82 12.84 16.85
C ARG A 180 15.78 12.08 15.54
N ARG A 181 16.90 11.48 15.13
CA ARG A 181 16.92 10.64 13.94
C ARG A 181 16.00 9.45 14.19
N LYS A 182 14.97 9.31 13.37
CA LYS A 182 14.11 8.12 13.36
C LYS A 182 14.75 7.08 12.46
N GLU A 183 14.81 5.85 12.96
CA GLU A 183 15.22 4.68 12.20
C GLU A 183 14.03 3.73 12.09
N TYR A 184 13.84 3.14 10.93
CA TYR A 184 12.74 2.22 10.67
C TYR A 184 13.31 0.83 10.46
N THR A 185 12.91 -0.14 11.29
CA THR A 185 13.23 -1.54 11.06
C THR A 185 12.29 -2.11 10.01
N LEU A 186 12.85 -2.82 9.03
CA LEU A 186 12.09 -3.55 8.02
C LEU A 186 12.05 -5.03 8.36
N LEU A 187 10.85 -5.58 8.45
CA LEU A 187 10.59 -7.01 8.59
C LEU A 187 9.89 -7.53 7.33
N SER A 188 10.38 -8.65 6.81
CA SER A 188 9.66 -9.49 5.86
C SER A 188 9.09 -10.69 6.61
N ILE A 189 7.81 -10.94 6.48
CA ILE A 189 7.12 -12.04 7.15
C ILE A 189 6.53 -12.95 6.08
N ASP A 190 6.93 -14.22 6.12
CA ASP A 190 6.26 -15.29 5.38
C ASP A 190 4.96 -15.61 6.11
N VAL A 191 3.82 -15.31 5.48
CA VAL A 191 2.50 -15.40 6.09
C VAL A 191 2.15 -16.83 6.43
N ALA A 192 2.48 -17.80 5.58
CA ALA A 192 2.14 -19.21 5.80
C ALA A 192 3.02 -19.86 6.89
N ARG A 193 4.31 -19.49 6.94
CA ARG A 193 5.27 -20.04 7.92
C ARG A 193 5.29 -19.28 9.24
N HIS A 194 4.61 -18.13 9.31
CA HIS A 194 4.65 -17.22 10.46
C HIS A 194 6.10 -16.87 10.86
N SER A 195 6.99 -16.76 9.88
CA SER A 195 8.43 -16.55 10.12
C SER A 195 8.84 -15.15 9.66
N ALA A 196 9.42 -14.38 10.57
CA ALA A 196 9.90 -13.03 10.31
C ALA A 196 11.42 -13.02 10.04
N THR A 197 11.83 -12.29 9.01
CA THR A 197 13.22 -11.99 8.68
C THR A 197 13.43 -10.49 8.69
N ARG A 198 14.42 -10.01 9.45
CA ARG A 198 14.81 -8.60 9.44
C ARG A 198 15.58 -8.30 8.15
N LEU A 199 15.01 -7.44 7.30
CA LEU A 199 15.65 -7.02 6.05
C LEU A 199 16.71 -5.94 6.28
N GLY A 200 16.53 -5.09 7.30
CA GLY A 200 17.48 -4.04 7.63
C GLY A 200 16.87 -2.89 8.42
N VAL A 201 17.58 -1.76 8.38
CA VAL A 201 17.16 -0.49 8.95
C VAL A 201 17.30 0.60 7.88
N VAL A 202 16.31 1.48 7.82
CA VAL A 202 16.30 2.63 6.91
C VAL A 202 16.00 3.90 7.69
N HIS A 203 16.39 5.06 7.16
CA HIS A 203 16.18 6.34 7.84
C HIS A 203 14.88 7.04 7.42
N ARG A 204 14.12 6.45 6.50
CA ARG A 204 12.81 6.93 6.03
C ARG A 204 11.92 5.73 5.67
N PRO A 205 10.60 5.78 5.91
CA PRO A 205 9.70 4.72 5.47
C PRO A 205 9.80 4.49 3.97
N LEU A 206 9.78 3.22 3.55
CA LEU A 206 9.85 2.81 2.15
C LEU A 206 8.52 2.20 1.70
N ALA A 207 8.01 2.59 0.54
CA ALA A 207 6.94 1.86 -0.13
C ALA A 207 7.57 0.89 -1.14
N PHE A 208 7.20 -0.38 -1.08
CA PHE A 208 7.67 -1.41 -2.00
C PHE A 208 6.54 -1.79 -2.95
N THR A 209 6.84 -1.95 -4.23
CA THR A 209 5.92 -2.61 -5.15
C THR A 209 6.18 -4.12 -5.06
N LEU A 210 5.51 -4.77 -4.12
CA LEU A 210 5.70 -6.20 -3.83
C LEU A 210 5.17 -7.08 -4.97
N VAL A 211 5.98 -8.03 -5.38
CA VAL A 211 5.67 -9.05 -6.39
C VAL A 211 6.29 -10.36 -5.92
N GLN A 212 5.59 -11.49 -6.06
CA GLN A 212 6.06 -12.82 -5.69
C GLN A 212 6.95 -12.81 -4.41
N ASP A 213 8.22 -13.17 -4.54
CA ASP A 213 9.24 -13.27 -3.49
C ASP A 213 10.21 -12.07 -3.48
N GLY A 214 9.75 -10.90 -3.91
CA GLY A 214 10.58 -9.71 -4.02
C GLY A 214 9.81 -8.40 -4.18
N TYR A 215 10.49 -7.43 -4.77
CA TYR A 215 9.94 -6.11 -5.01
C TYR A 215 10.48 -5.51 -6.31
N LEU A 216 9.68 -4.62 -6.90
CA LEU A 216 10.09 -3.82 -8.04
C LEU A 216 10.65 -2.47 -7.59
N GLY A 217 11.62 -1.98 -8.34
CA GLY A 217 12.19 -0.64 -8.20
C GLY A 217 12.27 0.04 -9.56
N VAL A 218 12.27 1.37 -9.53
CA VAL A 218 12.48 2.20 -10.72
C VAL A 218 13.73 3.03 -10.52
N ALA A 219 14.59 3.07 -11.52
CA ALA A 219 15.74 3.97 -11.58
C ALA A 219 15.65 4.85 -12.83
N GLN A 220 16.07 6.11 -12.72
CA GLN A 220 16.15 6.97 -13.90
C GLN A 220 17.30 6.52 -14.79
N GLY A 221 16.97 6.22 -16.06
CA GLY A 221 17.94 5.95 -17.11
C GLY A 221 18.28 7.23 -17.88
N ASN A 222 18.51 7.09 -19.20
CA ASN A 222 18.84 8.23 -20.05
C ASN A 222 17.60 9.01 -20.46
N GLY A 223 17.57 10.31 -20.15
CA GLY A 223 16.51 11.23 -20.56
C GLY A 223 15.16 10.89 -19.93
N LYS A 224 14.19 10.47 -20.76
CA LYS A 224 12.84 10.07 -20.34
C LYS A 224 12.70 8.56 -20.14
N LEU A 225 13.80 7.82 -20.22
CA LEU A 225 13.81 6.38 -20.02
C LEU A 225 13.97 6.07 -18.53
N TRP A 226 13.16 5.14 -18.02
CA TRP A 226 13.19 4.67 -16.64
C TRP A 226 13.38 3.16 -16.64
N ASP A 227 14.44 2.69 -15.97
CA ASP A 227 14.74 1.27 -15.82
C ASP A 227 13.88 0.70 -14.70
N VAL A 228 13.10 -0.32 -15.02
CA VAL A 228 12.39 -1.15 -14.05
C VAL A 228 13.29 -2.32 -13.67
N LYS A 229 13.49 -2.50 -12.37
CA LYS A 229 14.32 -3.55 -11.79
C LYS A 229 13.48 -4.42 -10.87
N PHE A 230 13.80 -5.70 -10.83
CA PHE A 230 13.24 -6.65 -9.88
C PHE A 230 14.33 -7.14 -8.95
N ALA A 231 14.04 -7.12 -7.65
CA ALA A 231 14.93 -7.65 -6.63
C ALA A 231 14.18 -8.68 -5.81
N ARG A 232 14.62 -9.94 -5.89
CA ARG A 232 14.23 -10.96 -4.92
C ARG A 232 14.81 -10.61 -3.56
N PHE A 233 14.09 -10.95 -2.49
CA PHE A 233 14.61 -10.69 -1.14
C PHE A 233 15.96 -11.38 -0.92
N GLY A 234 16.97 -10.59 -0.54
CA GLY A 234 18.34 -11.07 -0.32
C GLY A 234 19.19 -11.25 -1.59
N GLN A 235 18.69 -10.90 -2.78
CA GLN A 235 19.43 -10.96 -4.03
C GLN A 235 19.67 -9.57 -4.62
N GLU A 236 20.65 -9.47 -5.53
CA GLU A 236 20.89 -8.22 -6.25
C GLU A 236 19.75 -7.93 -7.25
N PRO A 237 19.37 -6.65 -7.44
CA PRO A 237 18.35 -6.29 -8.42
C PRO A 237 18.78 -6.59 -9.86
N GLU A 238 17.92 -7.24 -10.64
CA GLU A 238 18.09 -7.43 -12.08
C GLU A 238 17.23 -6.45 -12.89
N HIS A 239 17.67 -6.12 -14.10
CA HIS A 239 16.90 -5.29 -15.01
C HIS A 239 15.77 -6.11 -15.64
N LEU A 240 14.54 -5.62 -15.56
CA LEU A 240 13.39 -6.24 -16.22
C LEU A 240 13.06 -5.59 -17.56
N ASN A 241 12.86 -4.27 -17.55
CA ASN A 241 12.47 -3.53 -18.74
C ASN A 241 12.77 -2.03 -18.56
N SER A 242 12.56 -1.25 -19.61
CA SER A 242 12.59 0.21 -19.58
C SER A 242 11.26 0.77 -20.06
N VAL A 243 10.76 1.79 -19.36
CA VAL A 243 9.54 2.53 -19.75
C VAL A 243 9.87 3.98 -20.05
N THR A 244 9.16 4.57 -21.00
CA THR A 244 9.33 5.99 -21.34
C THR A 244 8.29 6.82 -20.60
N SER A 245 8.75 7.77 -19.76
CA SER A 245 7.88 8.63 -18.95
C SER A 245 8.51 10.00 -18.72
N THR A 246 7.70 11.06 -18.74
CA THR A 246 8.15 12.43 -18.42
C THR A 246 8.36 12.65 -16.92
N CYS A 247 7.82 11.77 -16.08
CA CYS A 247 7.94 11.75 -14.62
C CYS A 247 8.47 10.39 -14.15
N GLN A 248 8.80 10.22 -12.88
CA GLN A 248 9.03 8.88 -12.33
C GLN A 248 7.74 8.05 -12.45
N PRO A 249 7.74 6.91 -13.17
CA PRO A 249 6.54 6.10 -13.33
C PRO A 249 6.17 5.43 -12.00
N LEU A 250 4.86 5.25 -11.79
CA LEU A 250 4.33 4.49 -10.67
C LEU A 250 4.26 3.02 -11.06
N LEU A 251 4.78 2.13 -10.21
CA LEU A 251 4.64 0.68 -10.38
C LEU A 251 3.59 0.14 -9.41
N LEU A 252 2.70 -0.70 -9.94
CA LEU A 252 1.61 -1.32 -9.20
C LEU A 252 1.62 -2.82 -9.47
N SER A 253 1.54 -3.62 -8.44
CA SER A 253 1.47 -5.07 -8.59
C SER A 253 0.01 -5.51 -8.71
N VAL A 254 -0.33 -6.31 -9.72
CA VAL A 254 -1.72 -6.79 -9.93
C VAL A 254 -1.87 -8.30 -9.80
N SER A 255 -0.76 -9.02 -9.80
CA SER A 255 -0.67 -10.42 -9.39
C SER A 255 0.78 -10.71 -8.97
N PRO A 256 1.09 -11.91 -8.46
CA PRO A 256 2.46 -12.26 -8.09
C PRO A 256 3.46 -12.10 -9.22
N GLY A 257 3.04 -12.35 -10.47
CA GLY A 257 3.90 -12.34 -11.64
C GLY A 257 3.68 -11.19 -12.61
N VAL A 258 2.78 -10.25 -12.31
CA VAL A 258 2.41 -9.16 -13.25
C VAL A 258 2.32 -7.82 -12.52
N PHE A 259 2.91 -6.80 -13.12
CA PHE A 259 2.84 -5.42 -12.65
C PHE A 259 2.40 -4.47 -13.77
N LEU A 260 1.85 -3.33 -13.35
CA LEU A 260 1.54 -2.19 -14.19
C LEU A 260 2.61 -1.11 -13.99
N ALA A 261 3.05 -0.50 -15.09
CA ALA A 261 3.80 0.73 -15.08
C ALA A 261 2.91 1.87 -15.60
N GLN A 262 2.59 2.81 -14.74
CA GLN A 262 1.85 4.02 -15.07
C GLN A 262 2.85 5.16 -15.35
N SER A 263 2.93 5.55 -16.63
CA SER A 263 3.86 6.54 -17.14
C SER A 263 3.17 7.87 -17.46
N CYS A 264 3.84 8.98 -17.19
CA CYS A 264 3.37 10.31 -17.58
C CYS A 264 3.63 10.57 -19.06
N LEU A 265 2.58 10.99 -19.78
CA LEU A 265 2.68 11.34 -21.19
C LEU A 265 3.20 12.77 -21.40
N PRO A 266 3.87 13.06 -22.54
CA PRO A 266 4.14 14.44 -22.93
C PRO A 266 2.85 15.17 -23.30
N TYR A 267 2.66 16.38 -22.78
CA TYR A 267 1.56 17.29 -23.15
C TYR A 267 0.13 16.78 -22.87
N SER A 268 -0.02 15.72 -22.06
CA SER A 268 -1.29 15.25 -21.55
C SER A 268 -1.16 14.97 -20.06
N SER A 269 -2.22 15.20 -19.31
CA SER A 269 -2.35 14.74 -17.92
C SER A 269 -2.68 13.24 -17.84
N ASP A 270 -3.13 12.64 -18.95
CA ASP A 270 -3.41 11.20 -19.03
C ASP A 270 -2.16 10.36 -18.83
N HIS A 271 -2.39 9.11 -18.45
CA HIS A 271 -1.33 8.16 -18.16
C HIS A 271 -1.31 7.02 -19.17
N LEU A 272 -0.11 6.67 -19.63
CA LEU A 272 0.10 5.41 -20.34
C LEU A 272 0.32 4.31 -19.30
N VAL A 273 -0.58 3.33 -19.27
CA VAL A 273 -0.50 2.16 -18.38
C VAL A 273 -0.10 0.96 -19.21
N GLN A 274 1.01 0.33 -18.85
CA GLN A 274 1.55 -0.84 -19.52
C GLN A 274 1.67 -1.98 -18.52
N ALA A 275 1.19 -3.16 -18.89
CA ALA A 275 1.35 -4.36 -18.07
C ALA A 275 2.53 -5.19 -18.54
N PHE A 276 3.30 -5.71 -17.59
CA PHE A 276 4.47 -6.54 -17.84
C PHE A 276 4.47 -7.77 -16.93
N ASP A 277 4.97 -8.89 -17.44
CA ASP A 277 5.35 -10.01 -16.60
C ASP A 277 6.72 -9.76 -15.91
N LEU A 278 7.10 -10.62 -14.97
CA LEU A 278 8.42 -10.57 -14.30
C LEU A 278 9.59 -11.00 -15.20
N HIS A 279 9.36 -11.31 -16.48
CA HIS A 279 10.41 -11.50 -17.48
C HIS A 279 10.60 -10.26 -18.36
N GLY A 280 9.83 -9.19 -18.10
CA GLY A 280 9.88 -7.94 -18.86
C GLY A 280 9.05 -7.97 -20.14
N HIS A 281 8.28 -9.03 -20.43
CA HIS A 281 7.41 -9.03 -21.61
C HIS A 281 6.19 -8.14 -21.39
N LYS A 282 5.94 -7.21 -22.32
CA LYS A 282 4.73 -6.39 -22.32
C LYS A 282 3.53 -7.24 -22.69
N LEU A 283 2.53 -7.31 -21.81
CA LEU A 283 1.29 -8.04 -22.03
C LEU A 283 0.28 -7.19 -22.82
N TRP A 284 0.10 -5.93 -22.40
CA TRP A 284 -0.82 -4.98 -23.02
C TRP A 284 -0.48 -3.55 -22.60
N GLU A 285 -1.09 -2.57 -23.29
CA GLU A 285 -1.00 -1.16 -22.94
C GLU A 285 -2.30 -0.42 -23.21
N GLN A 286 -2.57 0.60 -22.38
CA GLN A 286 -3.77 1.43 -22.43
C GLN A 286 -3.46 2.86 -22.00
N VAL A 287 -4.31 3.80 -22.41
CA VAL A 287 -4.29 5.18 -21.88
C VAL A 287 -5.42 5.32 -20.87
N TRP A 288 -5.08 5.70 -19.65
CA TRP A 288 -6.02 5.96 -18.57
C TRP A 288 -6.16 7.47 -18.37
N GLN A 289 -7.41 7.92 -18.25
CA GLN A 289 -7.72 9.34 -18.22
C GLN A 289 -7.39 9.95 -16.86
N SER A 290 -6.86 11.17 -16.87
CA SER A 290 -6.41 11.87 -15.66
C SER A 290 -7.54 12.26 -14.68
N ARG A 291 -8.78 12.26 -15.15
CA ARG A 291 -9.99 12.50 -14.34
C ARG A 291 -10.36 11.35 -13.39
N PHE A 292 -9.72 10.20 -13.51
CA PHE A 292 -9.88 9.08 -12.59
C PHE A 292 -8.73 9.10 -11.59
N VAL A 293 -9.01 9.58 -10.38
CA VAL A 293 -8.00 9.81 -9.36
C VAL A 293 -8.14 8.87 -8.19
N TRP A 294 -7.06 8.82 -7.39
CA TRP A 294 -7.00 8.08 -6.14
C TRP A 294 -7.31 6.59 -6.24
N GLY A 295 -6.90 5.99 -7.35
CA GLY A 295 -7.12 4.58 -7.66
C GLY A 295 -6.83 3.61 -6.51
N THR A 296 -7.69 2.61 -6.37
CA THR A 296 -7.58 1.49 -5.42
C THR A 296 -7.78 0.18 -6.15
N PHE A 297 -7.21 -0.89 -5.60
CA PHE A 297 -7.14 -2.17 -6.28
C PHE A 297 -7.59 -3.29 -5.36
N ALA A 298 -8.36 -4.22 -5.93
CA ALA A 298 -8.62 -5.53 -5.35
C ALA A 298 -8.15 -6.61 -6.34
N TYR A 299 -7.61 -7.69 -5.82
CA TYR A 299 -6.98 -8.75 -6.63
C TYR A 299 -7.70 -10.07 -6.41
N SER A 300 -7.76 -10.91 -7.43
CA SER A 300 -8.13 -12.33 -7.28
C SER A 300 -6.91 -13.14 -6.86
N ASP A 301 -7.04 -14.04 -5.88
CA ASP A 301 -5.99 -15.00 -5.53
C ASP A 301 -5.57 -15.88 -6.72
N ALA A 302 -6.51 -16.16 -7.63
CA ALA A 302 -6.24 -16.87 -8.90
C ALA A 302 -5.32 -16.09 -9.87
N GLY A 303 -5.03 -14.81 -9.61
CA GLY A 303 -4.16 -13.98 -10.42
C GLY A 303 -4.65 -13.70 -11.84
N ASN A 304 -5.93 -13.95 -12.13
CA ASN A 304 -6.53 -13.79 -13.46
C ASN A 304 -7.13 -12.39 -13.67
N ARG A 305 -7.47 -11.68 -12.58
CA ARG A 305 -8.18 -10.41 -12.59
C ARG A 305 -7.71 -9.46 -11.51
N PHE A 306 -7.89 -8.17 -11.78
CA PHE A 306 -7.91 -7.13 -10.76
C PHE A 306 -9.13 -6.24 -10.97
N ALA A 307 -9.65 -5.69 -9.87
CA ALA A 307 -10.62 -4.62 -9.90
C ALA A 307 -9.88 -3.31 -9.60
N TYR A 308 -10.27 -2.25 -10.28
CA TYR A 308 -9.75 -0.90 -10.12
C TYR A 308 -10.90 0.04 -9.82
N GLY A 309 -10.94 0.56 -8.60
CA GLY A 309 -11.83 1.63 -8.16
C GLY A 309 -11.13 2.96 -8.27
N SER A 310 -11.84 4.01 -8.65
CA SER A 310 -11.28 5.37 -8.74
C SER A 310 -12.35 6.41 -8.48
N ILE A 311 -11.95 7.60 -8.02
CA ILE A 311 -12.85 8.74 -7.96
C ILE A 311 -12.87 9.41 -9.33
N GLU A 312 -14.05 9.48 -9.94
CA GLU A 312 -14.25 10.25 -11.17
C GLU A 312 -14.55 11.70 -10.82
N VAL A 313 -13.82 12.61 -11.44
CA VAL A 313 -14.06 14.06 -11.34
C VAL A 313 -14.46 14.66 -12.69
N ASN A 314 -15.09 15.83 -12.65
CA ASN A 314 -15.59 16.53 -13.83
C ASN A 314 -14.53 17.32 -14.63
N HIS A 315 -13.25 17.23 -14.27
CA HIS A 315 -12.14 17.91 -14.92
C HIS A 315 -10.86 17.07 -14.88
N ASP A 316 -9.92 17.39 -15.77
CA ASP A 316 -8.59 16.80 -15.73
C ASP A 316 -7.80 17.38 -14.56
N LEU A 317 -7.10 16.50 -13.82
CA LEU A 317 -6.30 16.89 -12.66
C LEU A 317 -4.80 16.77 -12.99
N ALA A 318 -4.07 17.85 -12.78
CA ALA A 318 -2.62 17.80 -12.65
C ALA A 318 -2.20 17.35 -11.24
N THR A 319 -0.92 17.03 -11.05
CA THR A 319 -0.37 16.47 -9.80
C THR A 319 -0.64 17.30 -8.54
N LEU A 320 -0.89 18.60 -8.67
CA LEU A 320 -1.09 19.52 -7.55
C LEU A 320 -2.51 20.13 -7.50
N ASP A 321 -3.39 19.73 -8.40
CA ASP A 321 -4.73 20.30 -8.46
C ASP A 321 -5.58 19.77 -7.30
N PRO A 322 -6.24 20.66 -6.53
CA PRO A 322 -7.13 20.24 -5.45
C PRO A 322 -8.39 19.59 -6.03
N VAL A 323 -8.85 18.52 -5.38
CA VAL A 323 -10.17 17.95 -5.66
C VAL A 323 -11.17 18.58 -4.69
N GLU A 324 -12.14 19.31 -5.23
CA GLU A 324 -13.22 19.90 -4.46
C GLU A 324 -14.42 18.95 -4.41
N ASP A 325 -15.15 18.89 -3.30
CA ASP A 325 -16.28 17.95 -3.15
C ASP A 325 -17.32 18.08 -4.29
N GLY A 326 -17.53 19.30 -4.82
CA GLY A 326 -18.45 19.56 -5.92
C GLY A 326 -17.97 19.08 -7.30
N SER A 327 -16.72 18.65 -7.45
CA SER A 327 -16.20 18.10 -8.71
C SER A 327 -16.34 16.59 -8.82
N ILE A 328 -16.65 15.89 -7.72
CA ILE A 328 -16.78 14.44 -7.66
C ILE A 328 -18.08 14.01 -8.36
N LEU A 329 -17.94 13.14 -9.36
CA LEU A 329 -19.05 12.58 -10.14
C LEU A 329 -19.49 11.21 -9.64
N GLY A 330 -18.55 10.38 -9.19
CA GLY A 330 -18.81 9.00 -8.81
C GLY A 330 -17.56 8.23 -8.42
N GLU A 331 -17.74 6.96 -8.10
CA GLU A 331 -16.66 6.00 -7.89
C GLU A 331 -16.88 4.76 -8.78
N PRO A 332 -16.46 4.80 -10.05
CA PRO A 332 -16.51 3.63 -10.91
C PRO A 332 -15.47 2.59 -10.48
N VAL A 333 -15.91 1.34 -10.45
CA VAL A 333 -15.12 0.13 -10.21
C VAL A 333 -15.13 -0.71 -11.49
N GLY A 334 -13.98 -0.77 -12.16
CA GLY A 334 -13.77 -1.58 -13.36
C GLY A 334 -13.07 -2.89 -13.04
N VAL A 335 -13.52 -4.02 -13.61
CA VAL A 335 -12.84 -5.32 -13.48
C VAL A 335 -12.10 -5.65 -14.77
N PHE A 336 -10.80 -5.90 -14.65
CA PHE A 336 -9.89 -6.11 -15.78
C PHE A 336 -9.35 -7.54 -15.79
N SER A 337 -9.22 -8.11 -16.99
CA SER A 337 -8.43 -9.32 -17.22
C SER A 337 -6.95 -8.98 -17.19
N ILE A 338 -6.17 -9.66 -16.34
CA ILE A 338 -4.72 -9.43 -16.22
C ILE A 338 -4.00 -9.82 -17.51
N ALA A 339 -4.41 -10.90 -18.16
CA ALA A 339 -3.73 -11.41 -19.37
C ALA A 339 -3.87 -10.47 -20.58
N SER A 340 -4.98 -9.74 -20.70
CA SER A 340 -5.32 -8.98 -21.91
C SER A 340 -5.52 -7.47 -21.69
N GLY A 341 -5.68 -7.04 -20.43
CA GLY A 341 -6.09 -5.68 -20.08
C GLY A 341 -7.56 -5.40 -20.41
N LYS A 342 -8.31 -6.38 -20.91
CA LYS A 342 -9.71 -6.19 -21.28
C LYS A 342 -10.55 -5.84 -20.04
N LEU A 343 -11.31 -4.76 -20.14
CA LEU A 343 -12.33 -4.36 -19.18
C LEU A 343 -13.57 -5.24 -19.39
N ASP A 344 -13.94 -6.01 -18.37
CA ASP A 344 -15.07 -6.95 -18.44
C ASP A 344 -16.35 -6.39 -17.86
N THR A 345 -16.27 -5.59 -16.80
CA THR A 345 -17.44 -4.91 -16.23
C THR A 345 -17.04 -3.58 -15.60
N VAL A 346 -18.00 -2.66 -15.49
CA VAL A 346 -17.88 -1.41 -14.72
C VAL A 346 -19.15 -1.22 -13.91
N LEU A 347 -19.01 -0.93 -12.63
CA LEU A 347 -20.11 -0.61 -11.72
C LEU A 347 -19.73 0.59 -10.86
N ASP A 348 -20.68 1.47 -10.56
CA ASP A 348 -20.48 2.54 -9.60
C ASP A 348 -20.68 2.05 -8.18
N ALA A 349 -19.70 2.32 -7.31
CA ALA A 349 -19.80 2.08 -5.87
C ALA A 349 -20.53 3.23 -5.19
N THR A 350 -21.37 2.89 -4.20
CA THR A 350 -22.04 3.87 -3.34
C THR A 350 -22.15 3.34 -1.90
N PRO A 351 -21.68 4.10 -0.88
CA PRO A 351 -21.16 5.47 -0.94
C PRO A 351 -19.78 5.55 -1.58
N ILE A 352 -19.44 6.76 -2.07
CA ILE A 352 -18.10 7.08 -2.57
C ILE A 352 -17.13 7.09 -1.38
N LEU A 353 -16.12 6.23 -1.41
CA LEU A 353 -15.09 6.13 -0.38
C LEU A 353 -13.72 6.46 -0.97
N THR A 354 -13.10 7.56 -0.55
CA THR A 354 -11.76 7.96 -1.05
C THR A 354 -10.65 6.94 -0.75
N ALA A 355 -10.87 6.06 0.23
CA ALA A 355 -9.98 4.94 0.56
C ALA A 355 -10.19 3.72 -0.36
N GLY A 356 -11.29 3.66 -1.12
CA GLY A 356 -11.63 2.66 -2.14
C GLY A 356 -11.61 1.21 -1.66
N GLU A 357 -12.17 0.99 -0.46
CA GLU A 357 -12.29 -0.32 0.21
C GLU A 357 -13.75 -0.81 0.23
N ASN A 358 -14.62 -0.26 -0.63
CA ASN A 358 -16.05 -0.64 -0.77
C ASN A 358 -16.31 -1.72 -1.83
N PHE A 359 -15.28 -2.41 -2.32
CA PHE A 359 -15.40 -3.52 -3.26
C PHE A 359 -14.28 -4.55 -3.06
N SER A 360 -14.53 -5.80 -3.45
CA SER A 360 -13.52 -6.87 -3.45
C SER A 360 -13.83 -7.90 -4.53
N LEU A 361 -12.78 -8.56 -5.04
CA LEU A 361 -12.92 -9.72 -5.90
C LEU A 361 -12.93 -11.01 -5.08
N SER A 362 -13.69 -12.00 -5.53
CA SER A 362 -13.63 -13.35 -4.98
C SER A 362 -12.25 -13.98 -5.24
N PRO A 363 -11.82 -14.96 -4.43
CA PRO A 363 -10.53 -15.62 -4.61
C PRO A 363 -10.31 -16.19 -6.02
N ASP A 364 -11.37 -16.71 -6.64
CA ASP A 364 -11.34 -17.26 -8.01
C ASP A 364 -11.46 -16.20 -9.13
N GLY A 365 -11.72 -14.93 -8.75
CA GLY A 365 -11.94 -13.81 -9.64
C GLY A 365 -13.28 -13.83 -10.39
N ASN A 366 -14.19 -14.76 -10.08
CA ASN A 366 -15.44 -14.90 -10.84
C ASN A 366 -16.60 -14.08 -10.28
N THR A 367 -16.43 -13.43 -9.13
CA THR A 367 -17.46 -12.58 -8.53
C THR A 367 -16.83 -11.29 -8.01
N LEU A 368 -17.49 -10.16 -8.27
CA LEU A 368 -17.20 -8.88 -7.65
C LEU A 368 -18.23 -8.64 -6.54
N ALA A 369 -17.78 -8.41 -5.31
CA ALA A 369 -18.62 -7.85 -4.25
C ALA A 369 -18.42 -6.33 -4.22
N ILE A 370 -19.51 -5.57 -4.13
CA ILE A 370 -19.48 -4.10 -4.13
C ILE A 370 -20.56 -3.54 -3.21
N LEU A 371 -20.24 -2.46 -2.49
CA LEU A 371 -21.24 -1.66 -1.79
C LEU A 371 -21.91 -0.74 -2.80
N ARG A 372 -23.22 -0.91 -2.98
CA ARG A 372 -24.00 -0.13 -3.91
C ARG A 372 -25.44 0.00 -3.45
N GLU A 373 -25.98 1.21 -3.54
CA GLU A 373 -27.38 1.54 -3.29
C GLU A 373 -27.88 1.08 -1.91
N GLY A 374 -26.99 1.09 -0.91
CA GLY A 374 -27.30 0.66 0.46
C GLY A 374 -27.30 -0.85 0.66
N ALA A 375 -26.78 -1.63 -0.30
CA ALA A 375 -26.66 -3.08 -0.24
C ALA A 375 -25.21 -3.54 -0.49
N ILE A 376 -24.92 -4.79 -0.09
CA ILE A 376 -23.78 -5.56 -0.59
C ILE A 376 -24.30 -6.35 -1.78
N GLU A 377 -23.78 -6.06 -2.96
CA GLU A 377 -24.18 -6.74 -4.20
C GLU A 377 -23.07 -7.66 -4.69
N LEU A 378 -23.46 -8.84 -5.15
CA LEU A 378 -22.56 -9.85 -5.70
C LEU A 378 -22.81 -9.94 -7.20
N TYR A 379 -21.79 -9.60 -7.99
CA TYR A 379 -21.85 -9.57 -9.44
C TYR A 379 -21.04 -10.70 -10.04
N PRO A 380 -21.68 -11.72 -10.64
CA PRO A 380 -20.98 -12.73 -11.40
C PRO A 380 -20.25 -12.10 -12.58
N LEU A 381 -18.99 -12.49 -12.76
CA LEU A 381 -18.12 -12.02 -13.83
C LEU A 381 -18.04 -13.09 -14.93
N PRO A 382 -17.85 -12.69 -16.20
CA PRO A 382 -17.56 -13.64 -17.27
C PRO A 382 -16.32 -14.47 -16.96
N SER A 383 -16.26 -15.69 -17.48
CA SER A 383 -15.07 -16.54 -17.34
C SER A 383 -13.81 -15.81 -17.82
N ALA A 384 -12.76 -15.81 -17.00
CA ALA A 384 -11.49 -15.17 -17.32
C ALA A 384 -10.57 -16.11 -18.10
N ALA A 385 -9.66 -15.53 -18.88
CA ALA A 385 -8.48 -16.27 -19.32
C ALA A 385 -7.64 -16.70 -18.10
N PRO A 386 -6.93 -17.84 -18.16
CA PRO A 386 -6.03 -18.23 -17.09
C PRO A 386 -4.96 -17.15 -16.85
N PRO A 387 -4.42 -17.05 -15.62
CA PRO A 387 -3.36 -16.11 -15.32
C PRO A 387 -2.14 -16.37 -16.23
N PRO A 388 -1.34 -15.33 -16.57
CA PRO A 388 -0.04 -15.53 -17.18
C PRO A 388 0.79 -16.49 -16.31
N ALA A 389 1.49 -17.43 -16.94
CA ALA A 389 2.22 -18.45 -16.22
C ALA A 389 3.29 -17.81 -15.33
N VAL A 390 3.12 -17.93 -14.01
CA VAL A 390 4.20 -17.67 -13.05
C VAL A 390 5.05 -18.93 -13.05
N THR A 391 6.07 -19.00 -13.91
CA THR A 391 7.03 -20.09 -13.79
C THR A 391 7.82 -19.88 -12.51
N ALA A 392 7.45 -20.62 -11.46
CA ALA A 392 8.28 -20.81 -10.29
C ALA A 392 9.65 -21.27 -10.80
N SER A 393 10.67 -20.42 -10.67
CA SER A 393 12.03 -20.86 -10.90
C SER A 393 12.34 -21.92 -9.85
N SER A 394 12.31 -23.18 -10.26
CA SER A 394 12.96 -24.23 -9.49
C SER A 394 14.46 -23.91 -9.48
N LYS A 395 14.97 -23.52 -8.32
CA LYS A 395 16.32 -23.86 -7.87
C LYS A 395 16.53 -23.55 -6.40
#